data_AF-A0A7C6BKY5-F1
#
_entry.id   AF-A0A7C6BKY5-F1
#
_cell.length_a   1.000
_cell.length_b   1.000
_cell.length_c   1.000
_cell.angle_alpha   90.00
_cell.angle_beta   90.00
_cell.angle_gamma   90.00
#
_symmetry.space_group_name_H-M   'P 1'
#
loop_
_entity.id
_entity.type
_entity.pdbx_description
1 polymer ?
#
loop_
_entity_poly.entity_id
_entity_poly.type
_entity_poly.pdbx_seq_one_letter_code
_entity_poly.pdbx_strand_id
1 'polypeptide(L)'
;MEKEAITVNMTPEDASNLKVVMQDSKIERGASETLRVCIEDAYRLKPDFKEDLKKSKKFDNSDIVLEEAELKPKSFLVDSEIFQGVYKDVKDNLGLLRPRISFVVRLCVCSARVRYEAENNKYILRKDRTDETNEGIPTKGDLMMMVGKLYEDTSAKAKEKIVRIIEVIEKA
;
A
#
# COMPACT_ATOMS: atom_id res chain seq x y z
N MET A 1 -33.48 6.74 -2.39
CA MET A 1 -32.16 6.18 -2.07
C MET A 1 -31.38 7.21 -1.28
N GLU A 2 -31.19 6.95 0.01
CA GLU A 2 -30.51 7.86 0.94
C GLU A 2 -29.00 7.87 0.64
N LYS A 3 -28.40 9.06 0.61
CA LYS A 3 -26.98 9.24 0.31
C LYS A 3 -26.21 9.55 1.58
N GLU A 4 -25.08 8.88 1.75
CA GLU A 4 -24.15 9.11 2.85
C GLU A 4 -22.99 9.98 2.37
N ALA A 5 -22.75 11.09 3.06
CA ALA A 5 -21.62 11.98 2.80
C ALA A 5 -20.41 11.53 3.61
N ILE A 6 -19.35 11.14 2.91
CA ILE A 6 -18.13 10.61 3.53
C ILE A 6 -16.98 11.53 3.19
N THR A 7 -16.21 11.90 4.22
CA THR A 7 -14.93 12.61 4.09
C THR A 7 -13.82 11.75 4.65
N VAL A 8 -12.76 11.55 3.87
CA VAL A 8 -11.58 10.76 4.28
C VAL A 8 -10.29 11.52 4.11
N ASN A 9 -9.40 11.35 5.09
CA ASN A 9 -8.01 11.77 4.99
C ASN A 9 -7.20 10.62 4.41
N MET A 10 -6.52 10.87 3.29
CA MET A 10 -5.66 9.90 2.65
C MET A 10 -4.26 9.95 3.24
N THR A 11 -3.68 8.79 3.51
CA THR A 11 -2.21 8.71 3.64
C THR A 11 -1.59 8.84 2.24
N PRO A 12 -0.28 9.12 2.14
CA PRO A 12 0.41 9.09 0.85
C PRO A 12 0.22 7.75 0.10
N GLU A 13 0.26 6.62 0.81
CA GLU A 13 0.02 5.31 0.21
C GLU A 13 -1.41 5.17 -0.37
N ASP A 14 -2.41 5.63 0.37
CA ASP A 14 -3.81 5.61 -0.10
C ASP A 14 -4.00 6.51 -1.32
N ALA A 15 -3.37 7.69 -1.32
CA ALA A 15 -3.42 8.64 -2.43
C ALA A 15 -2.71 8.09 -3.66
N SER A 16 -1.56 7.43 -3.51
CA SER A 16 -0.86 6.74 -4.61
C SER A 16 -1.73 5.64 -5.20
N ASN A 17 -2.31 4.77 -4.36
CA ASN A 17 -3.20 3.70 -4.83
C ASN A 17 -4.41 4.29 -5.58
N LEU A 18 -5.02 5.34 -5.04
CA LEU A 18 -6.14 6.03 -5.68
C LEU A 18 -5.74 6.62 -7.04
N LYS A 19 -4.58 7.27 -7.12
CA LYS A 19 -4.07 7.89 -8.35
C LYS A 19 -3.87 6.88 -9.47
N VAL A 20 -3.47 5.64 -9.15
CA VAL A 20 -3.37 4.62 -10.20
C VAL A 20 -4.73 4.03 -10.55
N VAL A 21 -5.62 3.82 -9.57
CA VAL A 21 -6.99 3.37 -9.88
C VAL A 21 -7.70 4.38 -10.79
N MET A 22 -7.46 5.69 -10.60
CA MET A 22 -7.99 6.76 -11.47
C MET A 22 -7.58 6.62 -12.96
N GLN A 23 -6.60 5.79 -13.29
CA GLN A 23 -6.22 5.50 -14.67
C GLN A 23 -7.09 4.40 -15.33
N ASP A 24 -7.99 3.76 -14.56
CA ASP A 24 -8.97 2.82 -15.11
C ASP A 24 -9.86 3.56 -16.13
N SER A 25 -9.95 3.02 -17.34
CA SER A 25 -10.72 3.62 -18.43
C SER A 25 -12.22 3.71 -18.13
N LYS A 26 -12.71 2.99 -17.12
CA LYS A 26 -14.11 3.04 -16.65
C LYS A 26 -14.37 4.26 -15.74
N ILE A 27 -13.34 5.01 -15.35
CA ILE A 27 -13.45 6.20 -14.50
C ILE A 27 -13.40 7.43 -15.39
N GLU A 28 -14.45 8.26 -15.32
CA GLU A 28 -14.60 9.44 -16.18
C GLU A 28 -14.22 10.74 -15.45
N ARG A 29 -14.30 10.75 -14.12
CA ARG A 29 -14.13 11.93 -13.27
C ARG A 29 -13.07 11.69 -12.19
N GLY A 30 -12.66 12.78 -11.53
CA GLY A 30 -11.58 12.77 -10.53
C GLY A 30 -11.87 11.96 -9.25
N ALA A 31 -10.98 12.11 -8.27
CA ALA A 31 -10.92 11.32 -7.03
C ALA A 31 -12.26 11.01 -6.33
N SER A 32 -13.21 11.97 -6.27
CA SER A 32 -14.51 11.74 -5.63
C SER A 32 -15.34 10.67 -6.32
N GLU A 33 -15.32 10.60 -7.66
CA GLU A 33 -15.99 9.52 -8.39
C GLU A 33 -15.26 8.20 -8.16
N THR A 34 -13.94 8.20 -8.28
CA THR A 34 -13.15 6.99 -8.07
C THR A 34 -13.44 6.36 -6.70
N LEU A 35 -13.53 7.16 -5.64
CA LEU A 35 -13.85 6.67 -4.30
C LEU A 35 -15.24 6.04 -4.22
N ARG A 36 -16.23 6.67 -4.84
CA ARG A 36 -17.58 6.11 -4.93
C ARG A 36 -17.56 4.78 -5.68
N VAL A 37 -16.91 4.72 -6.84
CA VAL A 37 -16.80 3.51 -7.67
C VAL A 37 -16.06 2.39 -6.93
N CYS A 38 -14.97 2.68 -6.21
CA CYS A 38 -14.28 1.68 -5.40
C CYS A 38 -15.21 1.00 -4.38
N ILE A 39 -16.10 1.76 -3.75
CA ILE A 39 -17.05 1.23 -2.75
C ILE A 39 -18.17 0.45 -3.45
N GLU A 40 -18.73 0.96 -4.53
CA GLU A 40 -19.77 0.27 -5.30
C GLU A 40 -19.26 -1.06 -5.87
N ASP A 41 -18.02 -1.08 -6.36
CA ASP A 41 -17.37 -2.30 -6.83
C ASP A 41 -17.11 -3.27 -5.69
N ALA A 42 -16.63 -2.79 -4.54
CA ALA A 42 -16.42 -3.64 -3.37
C ALA A 42 -17.74 -4.28 -2.89
N TYR A 43 -18.84 -3.51 -2.92
CA TYR A 43 -20.18 -4.01 -2.60
C TYR A 43 -20.63 -5.10 -3.57
N ARG A 44 -20.45 -4.88 -4.88
CA ARG A 44 -20.87 -5.83 -5.92
C ARG A 44 -20.02 -7.11 -5.93
N LEU A 45 -18.72 -6.97 -5.74
CA LEU A 45 -17.75 -8.04 -5.98
C LEU A 45 -17.36 -8.80 -4.71
N LYS A 46 -17.62 -8.25 -3.52
CA LYS A 46 -17.35 -8.88 -2.22
C LYS A 46 -15.90 -9.40 -2.11
N PRO A 47 -14.89 -8.52 -2.24
CA PRO A 47 -13.49 -8.95 -2.26
C PRO A 47 -13.05 -9.54 -0.92
N ASP A 48 -12.01 -10.37 -0.95
CA ASP A 48 -11.28 -10.75 0.26
C ASP A 48 -10.39 -9.59 0.70
N PHE A 49 -10.94 -8.71 1.55
CA PHE A 49 -10.23 -7.53 2.03
C PHE A 49 -8.92 -7.84 2.74
N LYS A 50 -8.82 -9.00 3.40
CA LYS A 50 -7.60 -9.43 4.08
C LYS A 50 -6.50 -9.74 3.08
N GLU A 51 -6.84 -10.48 2.04
CA GLU A 51 -5.89 -10.87 0.99
C GLU A 51 -5.51 -9.69 0.09
N ASP A 52 -6.48 -8.86 -0.28
CA ASP A 52 -6.21 -7.68 -1.11
C ASP A 52 -5.36 -6.64 -0.37
N LEU A 53 -5.55 -6.47 0.94
CA LEU A 53 -4.67 -5.64 1.77
C LEU A 53 -3.23 -6.20 1.83
N LYS A 54 -3.06 -7.53 1.84
CA LYS A 54 -1.73 -8.14 1.78
C LYS A 54 -1.05 -7.89 0.43
N LYS A 55 -1.79 -8.08 -0.66
CA LYS A 55 -1.30 -7.82 -2.02
C LYS A 55 -0.96 -6.36 -2.22
N SER A 56 -1.78 -5.44 -1.69
CA SER A 56 -1.58 -4.00 -1.89
C SER A 56 -0.28 -3.48 -1.29
N LYS A 57 0.18 -4.06 -0.19
CA LYS A 57 1.46 -3.71 0.46
C LYS A 57 2.68 -4.03 -0.40
N LYS A 58 2.52 -4.86 -1.44
CA LYS A 58 3.60 -5.22 -2.36
C LYS A 58 3.70 -4.28 -3.55
N PHE A 59 2.80 -3.31 -3.71
CA PHE A 59 2.90 -2.36 -4.81
C PHE A 59 4.07 -1.41 -4.61
N ASP A 60 4.84 -1.17 -5.67
CA ASP A 60 5.81 -0.08 -5.67
C ASP A 60 5.12 1.23 -6.01
N ASN A 61 5.20 2.17 -5.07
CA ASN A 61 4.68 3.51 -5.23
C ASN A 61 5.82 4.55 -5.33
N SER A 62 7.09 4.14 -5.46
CA SER A 62 8.25 5.05 -5.49
C SER A 62 8.19 6.09 -6.61
N ASP A 63 7.64 5.69 -7.75
CA ASP A 63 7.61 6.51 -8.96
C ASP A 63 6.33 7.34 -9.07
N ILE A 64 5.41 7.19 -8.12
CA ILE A 64 4.15 7.93 -8.09
C ILE A 64 4.38 9.26 -7.37
N VAL A 65 4.49 10.32 -8.16
CA VAL A 65 4.56 11.69 -7.64
C VAL A 65 3.17 12.16 -7.23
N LEU A 66 3.02 12.56 -5.97
CA LEU A 66 1.78 13.12 -5.43
C LEU A 66 1.86 14.64 -5.34
N GLU A 67 0.82 15.33 -5.80
CA GLU A 67 0.62 16.76 -5.60
C GLU A 67 -0.04 17.03 -4.24
N GLU A 68 0.16 18.23 -3.69
CA GLU A 68 -0.46 18.64 -2.42
C GLU A 68 -1.99 18.47 -2.46
N ALA A 69 -2.60 18.77 -3.62
CA ALA A 69 -4.02 18.60 -3.82
C ALA A 69 -4.48 17.15 -3.61
N GLU A 70 -3.67 16.15 -3.93
CA GLU A 70 -4.01 14.73 -3.82
C GLU A 70 -4.02 14.25 -2.36
N LEU A 71 -3.24 14.90 -1.50
CA LEU A 71 -3.17 14.63 -0.06
C LEU A 71 -4.28 15.32 0.76
N LYS A 72 -4.99 16.30 0.17
CA LYS A 72 -6.11 16.97 0.84
C LYS A 72 -7.27 16.01 1.10
N PRO A 73 -8.05 16.22 2.17
CA PRO A 73 -9.24 15.42 2.46
C PRO A 73 -10.15 15.30 1.24
N LYS A 74 -10.69 14.10 1.01
CA LYS A 74 -11.59 13.82 -0.11
C LYS A 74 -12.99 13.58 0.42
N SER A 75 -13.95 14.35 -0.09
CA SER A 75 -15.38 14.17 0.18
C SER A 75 -16.08 13.60 -1.05
N PHE A 76 -17.01 12.68 -0.82
CA PHE A 76 -17.83 12.07 -1.86
C PHE A 76 -19.17 11.61 -1.28
N LEU A 77 -20.13 11.34 -2.17
CA LEU A 77 -21.44 10.80 -1.84
C LEU A 77 -21.51 9.35 -2.33
N VAL A 78 -22.03 8.47 -1.49
CA VAL A 78 -22.30 7.07 -1.83
C VAL A 78 -23.69 6.70 -1.32
N ASP A 79 -24.29 5.66 -1.90
CA ASP A 79 -25.52 5.13 -1.36
C ASP A 79 -25.32 4.53 0.03
N SER A 80 -26.19 4.86 0.99
CA SER A 80 -26.03 4.38 2.36
C SER A 80 -26.17 2.86 2.44
N GLU A 81 -27.09 2.24 1.68
CA GLU A 81 -27.24 0.78 1.68
C GLU A 81 -25.98 0.07 1.18
N ILE A 82 -25.38 0.63 0.12
CA ILE A 82 -24.11 0.13 -0.44
C ILE A 82 -22.99 0.26 0.59
N PHE A 83 -22.85 1.43 1.21
CA PHE A 83 -21.79 1.67 2.19
C PHE A 83 -21.94 0.77 3.42
N GLN A 84 -23.15 0.64 3.98
CA GLN A 84 -23.40 -0.23 5.12
C GLN A 84 -23.16 -1.70 4.79
N GLY A 85 -23.46 -2.13 3.56
CA GLY A 85 -23.12 -3.47 3.09
C GLY A 85 -21.61 -3.73 3.12
N VAL A 86 -20.82 -2.83 2.54
CA VAL A 86 -19.35 -2.95 2.54
C VAL A 86 -18.78 -2.85 3.96
N TYR A 87 -19.33 -1.95 4.78
CA TYR A 87 -18.94 -1.81 6.19
C TYR A 87 -19.09 -3.15 6.94
N LYS A 88 -20.22 -3.83 6.74
CA LYS A 88 -20.48 -5.15 7.31
C LYS A 88 -19.51 -6.19 6.78
N ASP A 89 -19.28 -6.24 5.47
CA ASP A 89 -18.35 -7.21 4.89
C ASP A 89 -16.92 -7.04 5.45
N VAL A 90 -16.43 -5.80 5.55
CA VAL A 90 -15.12 -5.49 6.13
C VAL A 90 -15.07 -5.90 7.60
N LYS A 91 -16.13 -5.60 8.36
CA LYS A 91 -16.26 -5.96 9.76
C LYS A 91 -16.13 -7.48 9.94
N ASP A 92 -16.87 -8.25 9.16
CA ASP A 92 -16.94 -9.70 9.28
C ASP A 92 -15.66 -10.37 8.74
N ASN A 93 -15.16 -9.95 7.57
CA ASN A 93 -13.95 -10.52 6.93
C ASN A 93 -12.68 -10.33 7.79
N LEU A 94 -12.58 -9.22 8.52
CA LEU A 94 -11.44 -8.90 9.38
C LEU A 94 -11.67 -9.17 10.87
N GLY A 95 -12.85 -9.64 11.27
CA GLY A 95 -13.20 -9.90 12.67
C GLY A 95 -13.15 -8.65 13.54
N LEU A 96 -13.53 -7.49 13.00
CA LEU A 96 -13.48 -6.20 13.70
C LEU A 96 -14.79 -5.93 14.44
N LEU A 97 -14.73 -5.24 15.57
CA LEU A 97 -15.94 -4.84 16.31
C LEU A 97 -16.60 -3.59 15.69
N ARG A 98 -15.79 -2.57 15.40
CA ARG A 98 -16.23 -1.27 14.87
C ARG A 98 -15.14 -0.64 14.01
N PRO A 99 -14.98 -1.05 12.73
CA PRO A 99 -13.99 -0.44 11.86
C PRO A 99 -14.26 1.06 11.68
N ARG A 100 -13.19 1.85 11.54
CA ARG A 100 -13.30 3.28 11.21
C ARG A 100 -13.71 3.43 9.74
N ILE A 101 -14.60 4.38 9.43
CA ILE A 101 -15.07 4.64 8.06
C ILE A 101 -13.90 4.87 7.10
N SER A 102 -12.91 5.68 7.51
CA SER A 102 -11.70 5.91 6.70
C SER A 102 -10.94 4.63 6.37
N PHE A 103 -10.87 3.68 7.30
CA PHE A 103 -10.22 2.40 7.07
C PHE A 103 -11.01 1.53 6.07
N VAL A 104 -12.35 1.51 6.16
CA VAL A 104 -13.22 0.82 5.19
C VAL A 104 -13.00 1.38 3.79
N VAL A 105 -13.00 2.71 3.63
CA VAL A 105 -12.77 3.36 2.33
C VAL A 105 -11.38 3.01 1.78
N ARG A 106 -10.34 3.03 2.60
CA ARG A 106 -8.96 2.65 2.18
C ARG A 106 -8.89 1.20 1.69
N LEU A 107 -9.56 0.27 2.36
CA LEU A 107 -9.63 -1.12 1.91
C LEU A 107 -10.31 -1.26 0.55
N CYS A 108 -11.35 -0.47 0.29
CA CYS A 108 -11.99 -0.45 -1.03
C CYS A 108 -11.03 0.04 -2.11
N VAL A 109 -10.22 1.07 -1.83
CA VAL A 109 -9.18 1.56 -2.75
C VAL A 109 -8.10 0.50 -2.98
N CYS A 110 -7.61 -0.18 -1.93
CA CYS A 110 -6.65 -1.27 -2.06
C CYS A 110 -7.19 -2.41 -2.93
N SER A 111 -8.43 -2.83 -2.70
CA SER A 111 -9.08 -3.90 -3.46
C SER A 111 -9.29 -3.51 -4.92
N ALA A 112 -9.70 -2.27 -5.18
CA ALA A 112 -9.80 -1.73 -6.54
C ALA A 112 -8.43 -1.69 -7.24
N ARG A 113 -7.37 -1.29 -6.53
CA ARG A 113 -6.00 -1.28 -7.06
C ARG A 113 -5.54 -2.70 -7.42
N VAL A 114 -5.75 -3.68 -6.55
CA VAL A 114 -5.43 -5.09 -6.81
C VAL A 114 -6.14 -5.59 -8.08
N ARG A 115 -7.43 -5.28 -8.22
CA ARG A 115 -8.18 -5.66 -9.42
C ARG A 115 -7.65 -4.97 -10.68
N TYR A 116 -7.49 -3.64 -10.64
CA TYR A 116 -6.97 -2.88 -11.78
C TYR A 116 -5.63 -3.45 -12.26
N GLU A 117 -4.76 -3.80 -11.32
CA GLU A 117 -3.43 -4.32 -11.61
C GLU A 117 -3.47 -5.72 -12.23
N ALA A 118 -4.39 -6.58 -11.76
CA ALA A 118 -4.66 -7.89 -12.33
C ALA A 118 -5.27 -7.81 -13.73
N GLU A 119 -6.16 -6.85 -13.99
CA GLU A 119 -6.79 -6.65 -15.30
C GLU A 119 -5.82 -6.07 -16.35
N ASN A 120 -4.86 -5.24 -15.93
CA ASN A 120 -3.98 -4.51 -16.84
C ASN A 120 -2.56 -5.09 -16.93
N ASN A 121 -2.26 -6.20 -16.25
CA ASN A 121 -0.90 -6.80 -16.15
C ASN A 121 0.20 -5.80 -15.73
N LYS A 122 -0.17 -4.71 -15.06
CA LYS A 122 0.75 -3.66 -14.62
C LYS A 122 1.29 -3.91 -13.22
N TYR A 123 1.50 -5.17 -12.83
CA TYR A 123 1.92 -5.49 -11.45
C TYR A 123 3.33 -4.95 -11.17
N ILE A 124 3.40 -3.72 -10.69
CA ILE A 124 4.65 -3.10 -10.25
C ILE A 124 4.88 -3.57 -8.81
N LEU A 125 5.58 -4.68 -8.67
CA LEU A 125 6.08 -5.12 -7.39
C LEU A 125 7.11 -4.13 -6.88
N ARG A 126 6.96 -3.73 -5.63
CA ARG A 126 8.05 -3.19 -4.83
C ARG A 126 9.13 -4.26 -4.93
N LYS A 127 10.25 -3.95 -5.60
CA LYS A 127 11.41 -4.85 -5.59
C LYS A 127 11.69 -5.11 -4.13
N ASP A 128 11.44 -6.33 -3.66
CA ASP A 128 11.72 -6.70 -2.29
C ASP A 128 13.19 -6.35 -2.07
N ARG A 129 13.45 -5.31 -1.27
CA ARG A 129 14.76 -5.18 -0.66
C ARG A 129 14.82 -6.34 0.33
N THR A 130 15.47 -7.40 -0.19
CA THR A 130 15.91 -8.68 0.37
C THR A 130 14.91 -9.84 0.36
N ASP A 131 15.09 -10.79 -0.57
CA ASP A 131 15.48 -12.19 -0.27
C ASP A 131 15.67 -13.01 -1.57
N GLU A 132 16.60 -12.60 -2.42
CA GLU A 132 17.22 -13.53 -3.38
C GLU A 132 18.71 -13.60 -3.05
N THR A 133 19.14 -14.83 -2.76
CA THR A 133 20.49 -15.34 -2.94
C THR A 133 20.99 -15.01 -4.35
N ASN A 134 21.38 -13.76 -4.59
CA ASN A 134 22.31 -13.44 -5.64
C ASN A 134 23.70 -13.60 -5.05
N GLU A 135 24.48 -14.53 -5.60
CA GLU A 135 25.94 -14.61 -5.47
C GLU A 135 26.62 -13.39 -6.12
N GLY A 136 26.09 -12.19 -5.84
CA GLY A 136 26.65 -10.91 -6.21
C GLY A 136 27.37 -10.31 -5.02
N ILE A 137 28.55 -9.75 -5.28
CA ILE A 137 29.37 -9.07 -4.27
C ILE A 137 28.51 -7.98 -3.59
N PRO A 138 28.41 -7.94 -2.26
CA PRO A 138 27.63 -6.94 -1.53
C PRO A 138 28.05 -5.51 -1.93
N THR A 139 27.08 -4.61 -2.15
CA THR A 139 27.41 -3.22 -2.46
C THR A 139 27.92 -2.50 -1.20
N LYS A 140 28.66 -1.38 -1.38
CA LYS A 140 29.16 -0.57 -0.26
C LYS A 140 28.05 -0.10 0.70
N GLY A 141 26.84 0.16 0.16
CA GLY A 141 25.67 0.52 0.97
C GLY A 141 25.16 -0.64 1.84
N ASP A 142 25.14 -1.86 1.30
CA ASP A 142 24.73 -3.07 2.04
C ASP A 142 25.69 -3.36 3.19
N LEU A 143 27.00 -3.23 2.92
CA LEU A 143 28.04 -3.42 3.92
C LEU A 143 27.92 -2.41 5.07
N MET A 144 27.64 -1.14 4.77
CA MET A 144 27.43 -0.11 5.80
C MET A 144 26.19 -0.38 6.67
N MET A 145 25.11 -0.89 6.07
CA MET A 145 23.92 -1.28 6.83
C MET A 145 24.19 -2.48 7.75
N MET A 146 24.99 -3.47 7.30
CA MET A 146 25.41 -4.59 8.14
C MET A 146 26.28 -4.12 9.32
N VAL A 147 27.17 -3.17 9.08
CA VAL A 147 27.99 -2.55 10.14
C VAL A 147 27.10 -1.86 11.18
N GLY A 148 26.09 -1.07 10.75
CA GLY A 148 25.15 -0.42 11.65
C GLY A 148 24.43 -1.41 12.59
N LYS A 149 23.93 -2.53 12.05
CA LYS A 149 23.29 -3.59 12.85
C LYS A 149 24.26 -4.26 13.83
N LEU A 150 25.53 -4.41 13.45
CA LEU A 150 26.54 -5.02 14.32
C LEU A 150 27.01 -4.07 15.42
N TYR A 151 26.94 -2.74 15.23
CA TYR A 151 27.28 -1.77 16.29
C TYR A 151 26.31 -1.81 17.48
N GLU A 152 25.10 -2.33 17.28
CA GLU A 152 24.12 -2.56 18.35
C GLU A 152 24.49 -3.79 19.23
N ASP A 153 25.39 -4.66 18.75
CA ASP A 153 25.91 -5.83 19.46
C ASP A 153 27.34 -5.56 19.98
N THR A 154 27.51 -5.52 21.30
CA THR A 154 28.81 -5.22 21.94
C THR A 154 29.75 -6.42 22.05
N SER A 155 29.35 -7.60 21.55
CA SER A 155 30.15 -8.82 21.63
C SER A 155 31.46 -8.71 20.83
N ALA A 156 32.49 -9.40 21.30
CA ALA A 156 33.79 -9.47 20.60
C ALA A 156 33.65 -10.01 19.16
N LYS A 157 32.68 -10.91 18.96
CA LYS A 157 32.37 -11.51 17.64
C LYS A 157 31.72 -10.50 16.69
N ALA A 158 30.89 -9.58 17.20
CA ALA A 158 30.34 -8.50 16.40
C ALA A 158 31.43 -7.50 15.97
N LYS A 159 32.32 -7.14 16.90
CA LYS A 159 33.48 -6.27 16.61
C LYS A 159 34.40 -6.86 15.54
N GLU A 160 34.71 -8.16 15.62
CA GLU A 160 35.54 -8.85 14.61
C GLU A 160 34.88 -8.84 13.22
N LYS A 161 33.55 -9.02 13.14
CA LYS A 161 32.81 -8.94 11.89
C LYS A 161 32.79 -7.52 11.30
N ILE A 162 32.66 -6.50 12.15
CA ILE A 162 32.73 -5.09 11.71
C ILE A 162 34.09 -4.80 11.07
N VAL A 163 35.19 -5.20 11.71
CA VAL A 163 36.55 -4.98 11.17
C VAL A 163 36.70 -5.61 9.79
N ARG A 164 36.28 -6.87 9.61
CA ARG A 164 36.36 -7.55 8.30
C ARG A 164 35.54 -6.85 7.22
N ILE A 165 34.37 -6.29 7.57
CA ILE A 165 33.54 -5.56 6.61
C ILE A 165 34.20 -4.23 6.22
N ILE A 166 34.77 -3.50 7.19
CA ILE A 166 35.48 -2.24 6.92
C ILE A 166 36.70 -2.48 6.01
N GLU A 167 37.47 -3.53 6.25
CA GLU A 167 38.62 -3.90 5.40
C GLU A 167 38.24 -4.19 3.94
N VAL A 168 37.06 -4.77 3.72
CA VAL A 168 36.52 -5.02 2.37
C VAL A 168 36.07 -3.71 1.72
N ILE A 169 35.49 -2.78 2.48
CA ILE A 169 35.06 -1.46 2.00
C ILE A 169 36.25 -0.57 1.61
N GLU A 170 37.36 -0.65 2.33
CA GLU A 170 38.57 0.16 2.05
C GLU A 170 39.37 -0.35 0.85
N LYS A 171 39.20 -1.62 0.47
CA LYS A 171 39.88 -2.25 -0.67
C LYS A 171 39.09 -2.21 -1.98
N ALA A 172 37.84 -1.73 -1.95
CA ALA A 172 36.93 -1.61 -3.10
C ALA A 172 36.80 -0.15 -3.57
#